data_AF-A0A2E8DAH2-F1
#
_entry.id   AF-A0A2E8DAH2-F1
#
_cell.length_a   1.000
_cell.length_b   1.000
_cell.length_c   1.000
_cell.angle_alpha   90.00
_cell.angle_beta   90.00
_cell.angle_gamma   90.00
#
_symmetry.space_group_name_H-M   'P 1'
#
loop_
_entity.id
_entity.type
_entity.pdbx_description
1 polymer ?
#
loop_
_entity_poly.entity_id
_entity_poly.type
_entity_poly.pdbx_seq_one_letter_code
_entity_poly.pdbx_strand_id
1 'polypeptide(L)'
;MNHNMTTKPFDNISRRTLIQRVALATTIPAALQSDAAGDTVNRPLATQGMNGCQLLPGARFYVAIDNKGLWPNLTKLPGGEIVAAVYNHPSHGYGDNSDVELWVSTDGGVNWKFRSKVSSHP
;
A
#
# COMPACT_ATOMS: atom_id res chain seq x y z
N MET A 1 -30.58 -34.67 27.86
CA MET A 1 -30.17 -34.63 26.44
C MET A 1 -28.89 -33.82 26.40
N ASN A 2 -27.74 -34.48 26.21
CA ASN A 2 -26.42 -33.85 26.20
C ASN A 2 -25.95 -33.73 24.75
N HIS A 3 -25.78 -32.51 24.25
CA HIS A 3 -25.20 -32.26 22.94
C HIS A 3 -23.68 -32.18 23.05
N ASN A 4 -22.98 -33.23 22.63
CA ASN A 4 -21.54 -33.18 22.36
C ASN A 4 -21.31 -32.49 21.00
N MET A 5 -20.81 -31.25 21.01
CA MET A 5 -20.25 -30.62 19.81
C MET A 5 -18.84 -31.16 19.56
N THR A 6 -18.70 -31.99 18.53
CA THR A 6 -17.40 -32.45 18.03
C THR A 6 -16.82 -31.36 17.13
N THR A 7 -15.81 -30.63 17.60
CA THR A 7 -15.02 -29.74 16.75
C THR A 7 -14.15 -30.59 15.81
N LYS A 8 -14.37 -30.49 14.50
CA LYS A 8 -13.46 -31.10 13.51
C LYS A 8 -12.11 -30.36 13.58
N PRO A 9 -10.97 -31.07 13.61
CA PRO A 9 -9.68 -30.41 13.49
C PRO A 9 -9.53 -29.84 12.08
N PHE A 10 -8.99 -28.63 11.95
CA PHE A 10 -8.55 -28.11 10.67
C PHE A 10 -7.35 -28.96 10.21
N ASP A 11 -7.50 -29.63 9.07
CA ASP A 11 -6.40 -30.38 8.45
C ASP A 11 -5.23 -29.43 8.18
N ASN A 12 -4.05 -29.81 8.67
CA ASN A 12 -2.84 -29.00 8.58
C ASN A 12 -2.32 -29.03 7.13
N ILE A 13 -2.68 -28.03 6.32
CA ILE A 13 -2.24 -27.94 4.92
C ILE A 13 -0.74 -27.65 4.89
N SER A 14 0.04 -28.58 4.35
CA SER A 14 1.47 -28.40 4.14
C SER A 14 1.77 -27.24 3.18
N ARG A 15 2.80 -26.44 3.50
CA ARG A 15 3.35 -25.38 2.64
C ARG A 15 3.59 -25.86 1.20
N ARG A 16 3.96 -27.13 1.02
CA ARG A 16 4.20 -27.73 -0.30
C ARG A 16 2.92 -27.83 -1.13
N THR A 17 1.81 -28.20 -0.49
CA THR A 17 0.48 -28.28 -1.11
C THR A 17 -0.04 -26.90 -1.53
N LEU A 18 0.29 -25.86 -0.74
CA LEU A 18 -0.05 -24.47 -1.08
C LEU A 18 0.67 -24.03 -2.37
N ILE A 19 1.97 -24.31 -2.49
CA ILE A 19 2.78 -23.93 -3.65
C ILE A 19 2.33 -24.64 -4.93
N GLN A 20 1.96 -25.93 -4.86
CA GLN A 20 1.48 -26.67 -6.03
C GLN A 20 0.14 -26.15 -6.58
N ARG A 21 -0.73 -25.58 -5.73
CA ARG A 21 -2.01 -25.01 -6.20
C ARG A 21 -1.87 -23.65 -6.89
N VAL A 22 -0.79 -22.91 -6.61
CA VAL A 22 -0.52 -21.61 -7.26
C VAL A 22 -0.08 -21.79 -8.71
N ALA A 23 0.62 -22.89 -9.02
CA ALA A 23 1.20 -23.14 -10.35
C ALA A 23 0.17 -23.43 -11.47
N LEU A 24 -1.12 -23.60 -11.13
CA LEU A 24 -2.18 -23.92 -12.10
C LEU A 24 -3.01 -22.71 -12.55
N ALA A 25 -2.72 -21.50 -12.06
CA ALA A 25 -3.51 -20.30 -12.36
C ALA A 25 -2.94 -19.39 -13.48
N THR A 26 -1.89 -19.79 -14.19
CA THR A 26 -1.13 -18.90 -15.11
C THR A 26 -1.61 -18.88 -16.57
N THR A 27 -2.90 -19.09 -16.83
CA THR A 27 -3.46 -18.82 -18.17
C THR A 27 -4.67 -17.90 -18.08
N ILE A 28 -4.42 -16.61 -17.86
CA ILE A 28 -5.37 -15.56 -18.23
C ILE A 28 -4.68 -14.66 -19.25
N PRO A 29 -5.26 -14.49 -20.46
CA PRO A 29 -4.65 -13.73 -21.52
C PRO A 29 -4.46 -12.26 -21.13
N ALA A 30 -3.38 -11.69 -21.65
CA ALA A 30 -3.08 -10.28 -21.61
C ALA A 30 -4.22 -9.45 -22.22
N ALA A 31 -5.12 -8.94 -21.39
CA ALA A 31 -6.04 -7.87 -21.76
C ALA A 31 -6.55 -7.21 -20.48
N LEU A 32 -5.99 -6.04 -20.16
CA LEU A 32 -6.64 -4.90 -19.50
C LEU A 32 -5.59 -3.79 -19.41
N GLN A 33 -5.38 -3.11 -20.54
CA GLN A 33 -4.93 -1.72 -20.53
C GLN A 33 -6.08 -0.88 -19.98
N SER A 34 -5.82 -0.09 -18.95
CA SER A 34 -6.61 1.10 -18.63
C SER A 34 -5.66 2.21 -18.21
N ASP A 35 -4.95 2.72 -19.20
CA ASP A 35 -4.13 3.91 -19.06
C ASP A 35 -5.08 5.11 -19.12
N ALA A 36 -5.66 5.48 -17.98
CA ALA A 36 -6.34 6.76 -17.87
C ALA A 36 -5.26 7.85 -17.96
N ALA A 37 -5.18 8.48 -19.13
CA ALA A 37 -4.32 9.61 -19.40
C ALA A 37 -4.67 10.78 -18.46
N GLY A 38 -3.71 11.21 -17.64
CA GLY A 38 -3.80 12.48 -16.92
C GLY A 38 -3.25 12.50 -15.49
N ASP A 39 -2.01 12.08 -15.25
CA ASP A 39 -1.11 12.75 -14.29
C ASP A 39 0.32 12.19 -14.43
N THR A 40 1.32 13.04 -14.64
CA THR A 40 2.70 12.61 -14.99
C THR A 40 3.55 12.12 -13.81
N VAL A 41 2.99 11.97 -12.61
CA VAL A 41 3.79 11.72 -11.39
C VAL A 41 3.73 10.27 -10.89
N ASN A 42 2.82 9.44 -11.39
CA ASN A 42 2.62 8.08 -10.87
C ASN A 42 2.83 6.99 -11.95
N ARG A 43 4.09 6.66 -12.24
CA ARG A 43 4.43 5.56 -13.16
C ARG A 43 4.69 4.25 -12.38
N PRO A 44 4.08 3.11 -12.77
CA PRO A 44 4.43 1.81 -12.21
C PRO A 44 5.92 1.52 -12.40
N LEU A 45 6.62 1.11 -11.34
CA LEU A 45 8.01 0.65 -11.48
C LEU A 45 8.03 -0.71 -12.17
N ALA A 46 8.86 -0.82 -13.22
CA ALA A 46 9.18 -2.09 -13.83
C ALA A 46 9.86 -2.99 -12.78
N THR A 47 9.40 -4.23 -12.65
CA THR A 47 9.84 -5.21 -11.65
C THR A 47 11.29 -5.70 -11.82
N GLN A 48 12.10 -5.06 -12.68
CA GLN A 48 13.52 -5.38 -12.82
C GLN A 48 14.31 -4.79 -11.64
N GLY A 49 15.08 -5.63 -10.95
CA GLY A 49 15.96 -5.21 -9.85
C GLY A 49 15.40 -5.40 -8.44
N MET A 50 14.23 -6.06 -8.28
CA MET A 50 13.62 -6.24 -6.96
C MET A 50 14.27 -7.34 -6.08
N ASN A 51 15.41 -7.95 -6.47
CA ASN A 51 16.16 -8.96 -5.68
C ASN A 51 15.28 -10.00 -4.95
N GLY A 52 14.28 -10.56 -5.64
CA GLY A 52 13.36 -11.55 -5.07
C GLY A 52 12.13 -10.98 -4.35
N CYS A 53 12.02 -9.66 -4.18
CA CYS A 53 10.75 -9.02 -3.85
C CYS A 53 9.82 -9.11 -5.06
N GLN A 54 8.62 -9.65 -4.85
CA GLN A 54 7.58 -9.72 -5.86
C GLN A 54 6.38 -8.93 -5.37
N LEU A 55 5.81 -8.11 -6.24
CA LEU A 55 4.46 -7.60 -6.03
C LEU A 55 3.49 -8.78 -6.15
N LEU A 56 2.51 -8.85 -5.25
CA LEU A 56 1.41 -9.81 -5.38
C LEU A 56 0.64 -9.52 -6.68
N PRO A 57 0.01 -10.53 -7.31
CA PRO A 57 -0.85 -10.30 -8.47
C PRO A 57 -1.89 -9.19 -8.19
N GLY A 58 -1.93 -8.18 -9.05
CA GLY A 58 -2.82 -7.02 -8.91
C GLY A 58 -2.31 -5.89 -8.00
N ALA A 59 -1.18 -6.08 -7.30
CA ALA A 59 -0.56 -5.00 -6.53
C ALA A 59 0.04 -3.94 -7.46
N ARG A 60 -0.11 -2.67 -7.08
CA ARG A 60 0.40 -1.51 -7.80
C ARG A 60 1.38 -0.76 -6.90
N PHE A 61 2.46 -0.26 -7.48
CA PHE A 61 3.45 0.57 -6.78
C PHE A 61 3.39 2.00 -7.30
N TYR A 62 3.40 2.97 -6.39
CA TYR A 62 3.43 4.40 -6.71
C TYR A 62 4.31 5.14 -5.71
N VAL A 63 4.75 6.32 -6.11
CA VAL A 63 5.27 7.31 -5.17
C VAL A 63 4.08 8.12 -4.66
N ALA A 64 3.59 7.79 -3.46
CA ALA A 64 2.40 8.42 -2.90
C ALA A 64 2.60 9.93 -2.67
N ILE A 65 3.68 10.31 -1.99
CA ILE A 65 4.07 11.70 -1.72
C ILE A 65 5.58 11.77 -1.87
N ASP A 66 6.05 12.59 -2.81
CA ASP A 66 7.47 12.68 -3.14
C ASP A 66 8.27 13.54 -2.14
N ASN A 67 9.54 13.18 -1.92
CA ASN A 67 10.50 13.92 -1.09
C ASN A 67 10.02 14.16 0.38
N LYS A 68 9.32 13.17 0.97
CA LYS A 68 8.81 13.20 2.35
C LYS A 68 9.29 12.00 3.17
N GLY A 69 9.24 12.15 4.48
CA GLY A 69 9.86 11.23 5.44
C GLY A 69 9.03 9.98 5.70
N LEU A 70 9.74 8.92 6.10
CA LEU A 70 9.17 7.62 6.47
C LEU A 70 8.29 7.71 7.74
N TRP A 71 7.49 6.66 7.98
CA TRP A 71 6.50 6.48 9.07
C TRP A 71 5.19 7.26 8.93
N PRO A 72 4.46 7.09 7.81
CA PRO A 72 3.14 7.69 7.68
C PRO A 72 2.17 7.12 8.72
N ASN A 73 1.41 8.00 9.39
CA ASN A 73 0.20 7.59 10.08
C ASN A 73 -1.00 7.77 9.13
N LEU A 74 -1.59 6.66 8.70
CA LEU A 74 -2.73 6.64 7.79
C LEU A 74 -4.04 6.51 8.56
N THR A 75 -4.96 7.44 8.32
CA THR A 75 -6.32 7.40 8.87
C THR A 75 -7.34 7.49 7.76
N LYS A 76 -8.32 6.58 7.76
CA LYS A 76 -9.50 6.69 6.90
C LYS A 76 -10.54 7.56 7.59
N LEU A 77 -10.98 8.62 6.93
CA LEU A 77 -12.02 9.53 7.43
C LEU A 77 -13.43 8.98 7.12
N PRO A 78 -14.47 9.45 7.82
CA PRO A 78 -15.86 9.01 7.59
C PRO A 78 -16.36 9.22 6.15
N GLY A 79 -15.85 10.24 5.44
CA GLY A 79 -16.18 10.51 4.03
C GLY A 79 -15.53 9.56 3.03
N GLY A 80 -14.67 8.65 3.50
CA GLY A 80 -13.97 7.66 2.69
C GLY A 80 -12.58 8.10 2.23
N GLU A 81 -12.20 9.36 2.43
CA GLU A 81 -10.84 9.85 2.17
C GLU A 81 -9.84 9.18 3.11
N ILE A 82 -8.60 9.10 2.64
CA ILE A 82 -7.45 8.66 3.44
C ILE A 82 -6.59 9.89 3.70
N VAL A 83 -6.22 10.11 4.95
CA VAL A 83 -5.23 11.13 5.33
C VAL A 83 -3.94 10.47 5.79
N ALA A 84 -2.82 11.10 5.45
CA ALA A 84 -1.49 10.72 5.86
C ALA A 84 -0.85 11.89 6.61
N ALA A 85 -0.48 11.66 7.87
CA ALA A 85 0.44 12.54 8.58
C ALA A 85 1.87 12.06 8.33
N VAL A 86 2.72 12.91 7.75
CA VAL A 86 4.09 12.58 7.34
C VAL A 86 5.06 13.70 7.71
N TYR A 87 6.34 13.36 7.87
CA TYR A 87 7.39 14.37 8.03
C TYR A 87 7.66 15.09 6.70
N ASN A 88 7.87 16.41 6.78
CA ASN A 88 8.00 17.27 5.61
C ASN A 88 9.37 17.21 4.91
N HIS A 89 10.33 16.47 5.47
CA HIS A 89 11.65 16.21 4.92
C HIS A 89 11.87 14.72 4.65
N PRO A 90 12.78 14.31 3.75
CA PRO A 90 13.01 12.91 3.35
C PRO A 90 13.47 11.96 4.46
N SER A 91 13.79 12.48 5.65
CA SER A 91 14.31 11.72 6.79
C SER A 91 13.79 12.32 8.09
N HIS A 92 13.42 11.47 9.05
CA HIS A 92 13.07 11.90 10.40
C HIS A 92 14.31 12.40 11.19
N GLY A 93 15.52 12.16 10.68
CA GLY A 93 16.78 12.66 11.24
C GLY A 93 17.32 13.90 10.54
N TYR A 94 16.51 14.56 9.68
CA TYR A 94 16.91 15.77 8.95
C TYR A 94 16.89 17.01 9.88
N GLY A 95 17.75 17.00 10.91
CA GLY A 95 17.85 18.06 11.90
C GLY A 95 16.57 18.25 12.74
N ASP A 96 16.56 19.36 13.47
CA ASP A 96 15.47 19.89 14.29
C ASP A 96 14.33 20.55 13.47
N ASN A 97 14.53 20.76 12.17
CA ASN A 97 13.64 21.55 11.31
C ASN A 97 12.60 20.71 10.54
N SER A 98 12.08 19.60 11.10
CA SER A 98 11.11 18.76 10.41
C SER A 98 9.70 18.87 10.97
N ASP A 99 8.81 19.55 10.23
CA ASP A 99 7.38 19.60 10.52
C ASP A 99 6.61 18.35 10.10
N VAL A 100 5.44 18.15 10.69
CA VAL A 100 4.44 17.20 10.25
C VAL A 100 3.48 17.91 9.28
N GLU A 101 3.26 17.29 8.12
CA GLU A 101 2.28 17.70 7.13
C GLU A 101 1.14 16.69 7.05
N LEU A 102 -0.05 17.18 6.72
CA LEU A 102 -1.23 16.38 6.43
C LEU A 102 -1.48 16.37 4.93
N TRP A 103 -1.54 15.16 4.38
CA TRP A 103 -1.82 14.88 2.97
C TRP A 103 -3.07 14.03 2.84
N VAL A 104 -3.76 14.13 1.70
CA VAL A 104 -5.10 13.57 1.53
C VAL A 104 -5.22 12.88 0.19
N SER A 105 -5.77 11.67 0.20
CA SER A 105 -6.20 10.97 -1.01
C SER A 105 -7.70 10.74 -0.99
N THR A 106 -8.34 11.00 -2.12
CA THR A 106 -9.77 10.76 -2.37
C THR A 106 -10.02 9.57 -3.31
N ASP A 107 -8.95 8.92 -3.79
CA ASP A 107 -8.99 7.87 -4.82
C ASP A 107 -8.38 6.55 -4.34
N GLY A 108 -8.47 6.30 -3.03
CA GLY A 108 -8.00 5.05 -2.43
C GLY A 108 -6.48 4.97 -2.24
N GLY A 109 -5.79 6.10 -2.14
CA GLY A 109 -4.37 6.18 -1.84
C GLY A 109 -3.47 6.24 -3.07
N VAL A 110 -4.02 6.51 -4.27
CA VAL A 110 -3.24 6.58 -5.52
C VAL A 110 -2.64 7.99 -5.69
N ASN A 111 -3.46 9.02 -5.59
CA ASN A 111 -3.02 10.41 -5.68
C ASN A 111 -3.23 11.13 -4.35
N TRP A 112 -2.27 11.99 -3.99
CA TRP A 112 -2.24 12.70 -2.71
C TRP A 112 -2.10 14.20 -2.91
N LYS A 113 -2.84 14.96 -2.12
CA LYS A 113 -2.80 16.43 -2.11
C LYS A 113 -2.42 16.94 -0.73
N PHE A 114 -1.53 17.91 -0.69
CA PHE A 114 -1.22 18.65 0.52
C PHE A 114 -2.49 19.32 1.06
N ARG A 115 -2.73 19.22 2.37
CA ARG A 115 -3.85 19.89 3.04
C ARG A 115 -3.35 20.93 4.03
N SER A 116 -2.40 20.59 4.90
CA SER A 116 -1.88 21.53 5.90
C SER A 116 -0.54 21.11 6.47
N LYS A 117 0.16 22.07 7.08
CA LYS A 117 1.24 21.84 8.04
C LYS A 117 0.61 21.78 9.43
N VAL A 118 0.73 20.67 10.14
CA VAL A 118 0.02 20.44 11.41
C VAL A 118 0.89 20.69 12.65
N SER A 119 2.19 20.84 12.47
CA SER A 119 3.11 21.33 13.50
C SER A 119 3.80 22.62 13.04
N SER A 120 4.39 23.33 13.99
CA SER A 120 5.44 24.30 13.70
C SER A 120 6.57 24.07 14.69
N HIS A 121 7.77 23.83 14.20
CA HIS A 121 8.97 23.83 15.01
C HIS A 121 9.46 25.28 15.20
N PRO A 122 10.02 25.65 16.37
CA PRO A 122 10.58 26.98 16.64
C PRO A 122 11.78 27.34 15.77
#